data_AF-A0A9E5HF81-F1
#
_entry.id   AF-A0A9E5HF81-F1
#
_cell.length_a   1.000
_cell.length_b   1.000
_cell.length_c   1.000
_cell.angle_alpha   90.00
_cell.angle_beta   90.00
_cell.angle_gamma   90.00
#
_symmetry.space_group_name_H-M   'P 1'
#
loop_
_entity.id
_entity.type
_entity.pdbx_description
1 polymer ?
#
loop_
_entity_poly.entity_id
_entity_poly.type
_entity_poly.pdbx_seq_one_letter_code
_entity_poly.pdbx_strand_id
1 'polypeptide(L)'
;MRLIFYVFGIILSATAAFTDPRFWQYEFLETDFSKTSLESWLEIRSGGVGKDSIPALDYVEMIAVADANIPATEPVIKLELAWLVPRAYPLRYMTWHEIVNDYAGDIPFSVIFCPLCNFAIVFDRHVQGQVLDFGVMGQLRNSDMVMYDRQTFTWWEQAVGQGIVGN
;
A
#
# COMPACT_ATOMS: atom_id res chain seq x y z
N MET A 1 16.64 2.87 70.75
CA MET A 1 15.61 3.29 69.78
C MET A 1 16.20 3.11 68.39
N ARG A 2 15.89 2.00 67.69
CA ARG A 2 16.41 1.68 66.34
C ARG A 2 15.26 1.79 65.35
N LEU A 3 15.32 2.78 64.45
CA LEU A 3 14.40 2.93 63.32
C LEU A 3 14.75 1.90 62.25
N ILE A 4 13.75 1.14 61.80
CA ILE A 4 13.82 0.31 60.59
C ILE A 4 12.95 1.00 59.55
N PHE A 5 13.57 1.54 58.49
CA PHE A 5 12.87 2.05 57.32
C PHE A 5 12.68 0.90 56.32
N TYR A 6 11.43 0.53 56.05
CA TYR A 6 11.09 -0.36 54.94
C TYR A 6 11.00 0.48 53.66
N VAL A 7 11.93 0.26 52.73
CA VAL A 7 11.86 0.82 51.37
C VAL A 7 11.02 -0.14 50.53
N PHE A 8 9.81 0.27 50.18
CA PHE A 8 8.94 -0.43 49.24
C PHE A 8 9.41 -0.07 47.82
N GLY A 9 10.18 -0.95 47.18
CA GLY A 9 10.61 -0.78 45.79
C GLY A 9 9.46 -1.07 44.84
N ILE A 10 8.96 -0.04 44.15
CA ILE A 10 8.00 -0.22 43.04
C ILE A 10 8.80 -0.69 41.83
N ILE A 11 8.62 -1.97 41.47
CA ILE A 11 9.12 -2.51 40.20
C ILE A 11 8.15 -2.06 39.11
N LEU A 12 8.52 -1.03 38.34
CA LEU A 12 7.85 -0.74 37.07
C LEU A 12 8.28 -1.81 36.06
N SER A 13 7.46 -2.85 35.89
CA SER A 13 7.56 -3.73 34.74
C SER A 13 7.06 -2.97 33.52
N ALA A 14 7.97 -2.51 32.66
CA ALA A 14 7.64 -1.99 31.35
C ALA A 14 7.09 -3.16 30.51
N THR A 15 5.77 -3.25 30.41
CA THR A 15 5.15 -4.10 29.39
C THR A 15 5.49 -3.49 28.03
N ALA A 16 6.33 -4.16 27.25
CA ALA A 16 6.46 -3.84 25.83
C ALA A 16 5.06 -3.95 25.21
N ALA A 17 4.51 -2.83 24.77
CA ALA A 17 3.30 -2.83 23.98
C ALA A 17 3.66 -3.41 22.60
N PHE A 18 3.41 -4.70 22.43
CA PHE A 18 3.45 -5.32 21.11
C PHE A 18 2.21 -4.85 20.35
N THR A 19 2.38 -4.30 19.14
CA THR A 19 1.26 -4.15 18.21
C THR A 19 0.77 -5.54 17.86
N ASP A 20 -0.50 -5.80 18.17
CA ASP A 20 -1.12 -7.09 17.95
C ASP A 20 -1.80 -7.09 16.58
N PRO A 21 -1.52 -8.07 15.70
CA PRO A 21 -2.19 -8.16 14.40
C PRO A 21 -3.72 -8.30 14.53
N ARG A 22 -4.25 -8.68 15.71
CA ARG A 22 -5.69 -8.61 16.05
C ARG A 22 -6.30 -7.24 15.75
N PHE A 23 -5.52 -6.16 15.72
CA PHE A 23 -6.03 -4.85 15.33
C PHE A 23 -6.55 -4.84 13.88
N TRP A 24 -5.82 -5.44 12.94
CA TRP A 24 -6.20 -5.47 11.52
C TRP A 24 -7.15 -6.61 11.16
N GLN A 25 -7.27 -7.63 12.01
CA GLN A 25 -8.20 -8.75 11.79
C GLN A 25 -9.66 -8.30 11.65
N TYR A 26 -10.03 -7.11 12.15
CA TYR A 26 -11.38 -6.57 11.98
C TYR A 26 -11.59 -5.86 10.63
N GLU A 27 -10.52 -5.44 9.97
CA GLU A 27 -10.54 -4.71 8.69
C GLU A 27 -10.20 -5.62 7.50
N PHE A 28 -9.38 -6.65 7.74
CA PHE A 28 -8.89 -7.63 6.77
C PHE A 28 -9.21 -9.05 7.25
N LEU A 29 -10.49 -9.42 7.20
CA LEU A 29 -11.00 -10.68 7.77
C LEU A 29 -10.47 -11.92 7.03
N GLU A 30 -10.18 -11.76 5.74
CA GLU A 30 -9.77 -12.82 4.83
C GLU A 30 -8.24 -13.02 4.79
N THR A 31 -7.46 -12.07 5.32
CA THR A 31 -6.00 -12.15 5.33
C THR A 31 -5.53 -13.24 6.31
N ASP A 32 -4.72 -14.18 5.82
CA ASP A 32 -4.04 -15.17 6.67
C ASP A 32 -2.80 -14.57 7.35
N PHE A 33 -3.00 -13.98 8.52
CA PHE A 33 -1.92 -13.39 9.33
C PHE A 33 -0.91 -14.41 9.89
N SER A 34 -1.14 -15.72 9.75
CA SER A 34 -0.15 -16.73 10.12
C SER A 34 0.99 -16.85 9.10
N LYS A 35 0.74 -16.36 7.87
CA LYS A 35 1.72 -16.28 6.79
C LYS A 35 2.22 -14.86 6.66
N THR A 36 3.49 -14.66 7.02
CA THR A 36 4.11 -13.33 6.97
C THR A 36 5.61 -13.46 6.80
N SER A 37 6.20 -12.51 6.07
CA SER A 37 7.65 -12.33 5.97
C SER A 37 8.18 -11.25 6.93
N LEU A 38 7.32 -10.65 7.74
CA LEU A 38 7.69 -9.62 8.71
C LEU A 38 8.44 -10.24 9.90
N GLU A 39 9.51 -9.59 10.35
CA GLU A 39 10.19 -9.98 11.59
C GLU A 39 9.42 -9.48 12.81
N SER A 40 8.71 -8.36 12.66
CA SER A 40 7.89 -7.76 13.70
C SER A 40 6.69 -7.00 13.13
N TRP A 41 5.52 -7.16 13.75
CA TRP A 41 4.32 -6.38 13.42
C TRP A 41 4.46 -4.88 13.72
N LEU A 42 5.49 -4.46 14.45
CA LEU A 42 5.85 -3.04 14.66
C LEU A 42 6.39 -2.35 13.39
N GLU A 43 6.76 -3.13 12.37
CA GLU A 43 7.17 -2.61 11.06
C GLU A 43 5.99 -1.98 10.32
N ILE A 44 4.76 -2.47 10.55
CA ILE A 44 3.54 -1.94 9.94
C ILE A 44 2.98 -0.82 10.80
N ARG A 45 2.80 0.35 10.20
CA ARG A 45 2.29 1.55 10.86
C ARG A 45 1.07 2.08 10.12
N SER A 46 0.11 2.64 10.86
CA SER A 46 -1.00 3.34 10.21
C SER A 46 -0.51 4.62 9.54
N GLY A 47 -0.96 4.85 8.30
CA GLY A 47 -0.83 6.12 7.58
C GLY A 47 -1.91 7.14 7.94
N GLY A 48 -2.85 6.81 8.84
CA GLY A 48 -3.92 7.70 9.30
C GLY A 48 -5.23 7.61 8.51
N VAL A 49 -5.30 6.73 7.51
CA VAL A 49 -6.53 6.43 6.75
C VAL A 49 -6.86 4.94 6.88
N GLY A 50 -8.14 4.58 6.74
CA GLY A 50 -8.57 3.19 6.74
C GLY A 50 -8.51 2.58 5.33
N LYS A 51 -8.71 1.26 5.26
CA LYS A 51 -8.84 0.49 4.03
C LYS A 51 -9.82 1.15 3.07
N ASP A 52 -9.37 1.36 1.83
CA ASP A 52 -10.11 1.97 0.72
C ASP A 52 -10.69 3.38 1.00
N SER A 53 -10.27 4.06 2.08
CA SER A 53 -10.64 5.47 2.31
C SER A 53 -10.07 6.40 1.25
N ILE A 54 -8.99 5.96 0.58
CA ILE A 54 -8.44 6.50 -0.65
C ILE A 54 -8.83 5.51 -1.75
N PRO A 55 -9.81 5.85 -2.61
CA PRO A 55 -10.35 4.88 -3.57
C PRO A 55 -9.42 4.72 -4.76
N ALA A 56 -8.90 3.49 -4.92
CA ALA A 56 -8.19 3.09 -6.13
C ALA A 56 -9.14 3.16 -7.34
N LEU A 57 -8.61 3.56 -8.49
CA LEU A 57 -9.35 3.58 -9.76
C LEU A 57 -9.21 2.24 -10.48
N ASP A 58 -10.28 1.84 -11.16
CA ASP A 58 -10.28 0.66 -12.01
C ASP A 58 -10.77 1.05 -13.41
N TYR A 59 -10.13 0.52 -14.46
CA TYR A 59 -10.53 0.67 -15.87
C TYR A 59 -10.77 2.13 -16.29
N VAL A 60 -9.74 2.96 -16.18
CA VAL A 60 -9.87 4.39 -16.49
C VAL A 60 -10.01 4.63 -17.99
N GLU A 61 -10.96 5.51 -18.35
CA GLU A 61 -11.08 5.98 -19.73
C GLU A 61 -9.97 6.97 -20.04
N MET A 62 -9.16 6.67 -21.05
CA MET A 62 -8.05 7.52 -21.48
C MET A 62 -8.51 8.49 -22.56
N ILE A 63 -8.16 9.76 -22.41
CA ILE A 63 -8.35 10.78 -23.44
C ILE A 63 -7.07 11.00 -24.25
N ALA A 64 -7.21 11.55 -25.46
CA ALA A 64 -6.05 11.95 -26.25
C ALA A 64 -5.33 13.13 -25.57
N VAL A 65 -4.00 13.16 -25.70
CA VAL A 65 -3.19 14.25 -25.12
C VAL A 65 -3.58 15.63 -25.67
N ALA A 66 -4.08 15.71 -26.90
CA ALA A 66 -4.55 16.94 -27.52
C ALA A 66 -5.82 17.51 -26.86
N ASP A 67 -6.63 16.64 -26.24
CA ASP A 67 -7.85 17.01 -25.53
C ASP A 67 -7.59 17.21 -24.02
N ALA A 68 -6.42 16.78 -23.53
CA ALA A 68 -6.05 16.86 -22.13
C ALA A 68 -5.60 18.27 -21.75
N ASN A 69 -6.20 18.82 -20.70
CA ASN A 69 -5.74 20.06 -20.07
C ASN A 69 -4.60 19.76 -19.09
N ILE A 70 -3.40 19.53 -19.61
CA ILE A 70 -2.18 19.22 -18.85
C ILE A 70 -1.08 20.22 -19.28
N PRO A 71 -0.61 21.11 -18.38
CA PRO A 71 0.52 21.99 -18.66
C PRO A 71 1.80 21.21 -18.95
N ALA A 72 2.69 21.78 -19.77
CA ALA A 72 3.96 21.13 -20.16
C ALA A 72 4.89 20.80 -18.97
N THR A 73 4.67 21.43 -17.80
CA THR A 73 5.44 21.22 -16.58
C THR A 73 4.76 20.29 -15.58
N GLU A 74 3.54 19.82 -15.86
CA GLU A 74 2.82 18.93 -14.94
C GLU A 74 3.46 17.53 -14.98
N PRO A 75 3.88 16.98 -13.82
CA PRO A 75 4.48 15.66 -13.76
C PRO A 75 3.43 14.56 -13.98
N VAL A 76 3.83 13.54 -14.74
CA VAL A 76 3.01 12.37 -15.05
C VAL A 76 3.81 11.09 -14.83
N ILE A 77 3.15 10.02 -14.44
CA ILE A 77 3.70 8.67 -14.51
C ILE A 77 3.45 8.17 -15.93
N LYS A 78 4.50 7.77 -16.64
CA LYS A 78 4.43 7.32 -18.02
C LYS A 78 4.54 5.79 -18.08
N LEU A 79 3.61 5.15 -18.77
CA LEU A 79 3.74 3.77 -19.23
C LEU A 79 3.98 3.79 -20.74
N GLU A 80 5.16 3.33 -21.16
CA GLU A 80 5.55 3.26 -22.56
C GLU A 80 6.15 1.88 -22.85
N LEU A 81 5.40 1.07 -23.60
CA LEU A 81 5.83 -0.22 -24.13
C LEU A 81 5.81 -0.13 -25.65
N ALA A 82 6.84 -0.64 -26.32
CA ALA A 82 7.08 -0.39 -27.75
C ALA A 82 5.92 -0.79 -28.69
N TRP A 83 5.05 -1.70 -28.26
CA TRP A 83 3.91 -2.24 -29.01
C TRP A 83 2.56 -1.68 -28.56
N LEU A 84 2.51 -0.73 -27.64
CA LEU A 84 1.27 -0.14 -27.13
C LEU A 84 1.27 1.38 -27.27
N VAL A 85 0.06 1.94 -27.32
CA VAL A 85 -0.11 3.40 -27.22
C VAL A 85 0.38 3.85 -25.85
N PRO A 86 1.35 4.79 -25.76
CA PRO A 86 1.84 5.29 -24.48
C PRO A 86 0.73 5.90 -23.65
N ARG A 87 0.81 5.72 -22.33
CA ARG A 87 -0.16 6.25 -21.37
C ARG A 87 0.54 7.18 -20.39
N ALA A 88 -0.18 8.21 -19.95
CA ALA A 88 0.30 9.16 -18.96
C ALA A 88 -0.76 9.33 -17.87
N TYR A 89 -0.33 9.20 -16.61
CA TYR A 89 -1.16 9.33 -15.41
C TYR A 89 -0.71 10.55 -14.63
N PRO A 90 -1.45 11.67 -14.68
CA PRO A 90 -1.03 12.89 -14.00
C PRO A 90 -0.96 12.73 -12.49
N LEU A 91 0.12 13.24 -11.88
CA LEU A 91 0.32 13.10 -10.43
C LEU A 91 -0.80 13.75 -9.62
N ARG A 92 -1.52 14.76 -10.14
CA ARG A 92 -2.67 15.34 -9.42
C ARG A 92 -3.80 14.34 -9.17
N TYR A 93 -4.03 13.42 -10.09
CA TYR A 93 -5.02 12.35 -9.91
C TYR A 93 -4.44 11.25 -9.04
N MET A 94 -3.19 10.86 -9.29
CA MET A 94 -2.50 9.85 -8.50
C MET A 94 -2.31 10.25 -7.04
N THR A 95 -2.19 11.53 -6.74
CA THR A 95 -2.11 12.04 -5.36
C THR A 95 -3.42 11.79 -4.59
N TRP A 96 -4.56 11.71 -5.27
CA TRP A 96 -5.85 11.45 -4.64
C TRP A 96 -6.27 9.99 -4.67
N HIS A 97 -5.86 9.24 -5.69
CA HIS A 97 -6.30 7.86 -5.90
C HIS A 97 -5.25 6.82 -5.52
N GLU A 98 -3.97 7.19 -5.55
CA GLU A 98 -2.78 6.40 -5.23
C GLU A 98 -2.55 5.15 -6.09
N ILE A 99 -3.60 4.43 -6.47
CA ILE A 99 -3.56 3.19 -7.27
C ILE A 99 -4.56 3.31 -8.43
N VAL A 100 -4.12 2.88 -9.61
CA VAL A 100 -4.97 2.68 -10.79
C VAL A 100 -4.74 1.28 -11.34
N ASN A 101 -5.76 0.42 -11.33
CA ASN A 101 -5.75 -0.88 -11.99
C ASN A 101 -6.32 -0.74 -13.41
N ASP A 102 -5.51 -1.00 -14.43
CA ASP A 102 -5.85 -0.70 -15.82
C ASP A 102 -5.29 -1.77 -16.79
N TYR A 103 -5.60 -1.61 -18.07
CA TYR A 103 -5.23 -2.50 -19.16
C TYR A 103 -4.73 -1.71 -20.35
N ALA A 104 -3.59 -2.09 -20.93
CA ALA A 104 -3.08 -1.53 -22.17
C ALA A 104 -3.05 -2.64 -23.22
N GLY A 105 -4.05 -2.60 -24.11
CA GLY A 105 -4.44 -3.80 -24.86
C GLY A 105 -4.89 -4.87 -23.87
N ASP A 106 -4.32 -6.07 -23.98
CA ASP A 106 -4.62 -7.21 -23.10
C ASP A 106 -3.67 -7.31 -21.89
N ILE A 107 -2.77 -6.33 -21.68
CA ILE A 107 -1.80 -6.36 -20.58
C ILE A 107 -2.40 -5.66 -19.34
N PRO A 108 -2.70 -6.39 -18.25
CA PRO A 108 -3.15 -5.80 -17.00
C PRO A 108 -1.96 -5.21 -16.24
N PHE A 109 -2.08 -3.96 -15.81
CA PHE A 109 -1.07 -3.31 -14.96
C PHE A 109 -1.70 -2.47 -13.85
N SER A 110 -0.94 -2.22 -12.79
CA SER A 110 -1.28 -1.23 -11.76
C SER A 110 -0.29 -0.08 -11.82
N VAL A 111 -0.79 1.15 -11.87
CA VAL A 111 0.02 2.35 -11.64
C VAL A 111 -0.14 2.72 -10.18
N ILE A 112 0.96 2.81 -9.45
CA ILE A 112 0.95 3.10 -8.02
C ILE A 112 1.81 4.33 -7.76
N PHE A 113 1.31 5.21 -6.90
CA PHE A 113 2.01 6.39 -6.40
C PHE A 113 1.74 6.56 -4.92
N CYS A 114 2.82 6.60 -4.13
CA CYS A 114 2.75 6.99 -2.72
C CYS A 114 3.08 8.49 -2.60
N PRO A 115 2.12 9.35 -2.22
CA PRO A 115 2.35 10.78 -2.07
C PRO A 115 3.34 11.11 -0.95
N LEU A 116 3.39 10.28 0.10
CA LEU A 116 4.33 10.44 1.23
C LEU A 116 5.78 10.13 0.85
N CYS A 117 5.95 9.23 -0.10
CA CYS A 117 7.23 8.73 -0.57
C CYS A 117 7.74 9.53 -1.77
N ASN A 118 6.82 10.22 -2.46
CA ASN A 118 7.03 10.79 -3.79
C ASN A 118 7.65 9.76 -4.77
N PHE A 119 7.16 8.53 -4.70
CA PHE A 119 7.65 7.39 -5.46
C PHE A 119 6.51 6.73 -6.22
N ALA A 120 6.78 6.40 -7.48
CA ALA A 120 5.82 5.81 -8.39
C ALA A 120 6.40 4.57 -9.06
N ILE A 121 5.55 3.57 -9.26
CA ILE A 121 5.92 2.31 -9.92
C ILE A 121 4.73 1.76 -10.69
N VAL A 122 5.02 1.02 -11.76
CA VAL A 122 4.01 0.31 -12.54
C VAL A 122 4.34 -1.18 -12.52
N PHE A 123 3.38 -2.00 -12.11
CA PHE A 123 3.53 -3.45 -12.07
C PHE A 123 2.64 -4.13 -13.09
N ASP A 124 3.14 -5.21 -13.69
CA ASP A 124 2.28 -6.24 -14.29
C ASP A 124 1.50 -6.93 -13.17
N ARG A 125 0.19 -7.11 -13.36
CA ARG A 125 -0.71 -7.66 -12.34
C ARG A 125 -0.84 -9.18 -12.38
N HIS A 126 -0.15 -9.85 -13.31
CA HIS A 126 -0.10 -11.30 -13.34
C HIS A 126 0.78 -11.85 -12.23
N VAL A 127 0.14 -12.49 -11.26
CA VAL A 127 0.80 -13.19 -10.17
C VAL A 127 0.30 -14.62 -10.14
N GLN A 128 1.21 -15.58 -10.28
CA GLN A 128 0.91 -17.02 -10.20
C GLN A 128 -0.26 -17.47 -11.11
N GLY A 129 -0.39 -16.88 -12.29
CA GLY A 129 -1.43 -17.23 -13.27
C GLY A 129 -2.78 -16.55 -13.03
N GLN A 130 -2.87 -15.62 -12.07
CA GLN A 130 -4.04 -14.82 -11.78
C GLN A 130 -3.75 -13.33 -12.01
N VAL A 131 -4.76 -12.58 -12.46
CA VAL A 131 -4.70 -11.11 -12.48
C VAL A 131 -5.20 -10.58 -11.15
N LEU A 132 -4.36 -9.80 -10.46
CA LEU A 132 -4.72 -9.15 -9.20
C LEU A 132 -5.19 -7.71 -9.44
N ASP A 133 -6.11 -7.24 -8.61
CA ASP A 133 -6.48 -5.83 -8.49
C ASP A 133 -6.05 -5.33 -7.12
N PHE A 134 -5.37 -4.19 -7.06
CA PHE A 134 -4.86 -3.65 -5.81
C PHE A 134 -5.76 -2.54 -5.27
N GLY A 135 -5.89 -2.49 -3.94
CA GLY A 135 -6.53 -1.42 -3.20
C GLY A 135 -5.58 -0.76 -2.21
N VAL A 136 -5.97 0.43 -1.76
CA VAL A 136 -5.20 1.18 -0.76
C VAL A 136 -5.54 0.63 0.62
N MET A 137 -4.51 0.15 1.31
CA MET A 137 -4.67 -0.44 2.64
C MET A 137 -4.79 0.65 3.72
N GLY A 138 -3.99 1.71 3.61
CA GLY A 138 -3.87 2.78 4.62
C GLY A 138 -2.74 2.59 5.62
N GLN A 139 -1.88 1.59 5.41
CA GLN A 139 -0.74 1.23 6.25
C GLN A 139 0.57 1.42 5.50
N LEU A 140 1.63 1.57 6.27
CA LEU A 140 2.97 1.87 5.78
C LEU A 140 3.97 0.89 6.39
N ARG A 141 5.00 0.55 5.61
CA ARG A 141 6.21 -0.16 6.05
C ARG A 141 7.40 0.61 5.53
N ASN A 142 8.40 0.90 6.36
CA ASN A 142 9.55 1.74 5.94
C ASN A 142 9.17 3.10 5.34
N SER A 143 8.04 3.67 5.78
CA SER A 143 7.42 4.87 5.20
C SER A 143 6.94 4.70 3.74
N ASP A 144 6.99 3.49 3.21
CA ASP A 144 6.41 3.08 1.93
C ASP A 144 4.99 2.54 2.10
N MET A 145 4.17 2.68 1.06
CA MET A 145 2.79 2.21 1.06
C MET A 145 2.72 0.69 1.13
N VAL A 146 1.82 0.19 1.97
CA VAL A 146 1.34 -1.20 1.89
C VAL A 146 0.02 -1.20 1.13
N MET A 147 -0.04 -2.00 0.08
CA MET A 147 -1.23 -2.26 -0.72
C MET A 147 -1.85 -3.58 -0.27
N TYR A 148 -3.08 -3.85 -0.66
CA TYR A 148 -3.64 -5.20 -0.59
C TYR A 148 -4.23 -5.59 -1.93
N ASP A 149 -4.18 -6.88 -2.29
CA ASP A 149 -4.91 -7.36 -3.46
C ASP A 149 -6.33 -7.80 -3.06
N ARG A 150 -7.29 -7.51 -3.92
CA ARG A 150 -8.72 -7.71 -3.65
C ARG A 150 -9.17 -9.18 -3.77
N GLN A 151 -8.32 -10.05 -4.32
CA GLN A 151 -8.68 -11.44 -4.61
C GLN A 151 -8.29 -12.39 -3.49
N THR A 152 -7.12 -12.19 -2.91
CA THR A 152 -6.53 -13.04 -1.88
C THR A 152 -6.34 -12.32 -0.55
N PHE A 153 -6.53 -10.99 -0.53
CA PHE A 153 -6.31 -10.15 0.64
C PHE A 153 -4.87 -10.25 1.17
N THR A 154 -3.91 -10.54 0.27
CA THR A 154 -2.49 -10.49 0.59
C THR A 154 -2.06 -9.03 0.60
N TRP A 155 -1.15 -8.68 1.51
CA TRP A 155 -0.59 -7.35 1.66
C TRP A 155 0.73 -7.27 0.92
N TRP A 156 0.98 -6.17 0.25
CA TRP A 156 2.10 -5.99 -0.67
C TRP A 156 2.84 -4.69 -0.39
N GLU A 157 4.17 -4.73 -0.29
CA GLU A 157 5.00 -3.52 -0.19
C GLU A 157 5.18 -2.88 -1.57
N GLN A 158 4.77 -1.62 -1.73
CA GLN A 158 4.78 -0.93 -3.02
C GLN A 158 6.18 -0.92 -3.66
N ALA A 159 7.20 -0.55 -2.90
CA ALA A 159 8.53 -0.26 -3.43
C ALA A 159 9.16 -1.46 -4.15
N VAL A 160 8.80 -2.67 -3.73
CA VAL A 160 9.37 -3.93 -4.25
C VAL A 160 8.35 -4.84 -4.94
N GLY A 161 7.05 -4.58 -4.78
CA GLY A 161 5.99 -5.40 -5.38
C GLY A 161 5.95 -6.82 -4.82
N GLN A 162 6.24 -7.00 -3.52
CA GLN A 162 6.28 -8.31 -2.86
C GLN A 162 5.16 -8.46 -1.83
N GLY A 163 4.51 -9.62 -1.83
CA GLY A 163 3.56 -10.02 -0.80
C GLY A 163 4.29 -10.28 0.52
N ILE A 164 3.86 -9.60 1.59
CA ILE A 164 4.50 -9.63 2.91
C ILE A 164 3.63 -10.26 4.00
N VAL A 165 2.30 -10.31 3.79
CA VAL A 165 1.33 -10.93 4.71
C VAL A 165 0.21 -11.53 3.89
N GLY A 166 -0.20 -12.77 4.15
CA GLY A 166 -1.21 -13.45 3.34
C GLY A 166 -0.66 -14.61 2.52
N ASN A 167 -1.40 -15.04 1.50
CA ASN A 167 -1.27 -16.37 0.90
C ASN A 167 -0.15 -16.51 -0.12
#